data_AF-A0A363MSU5-F1
#
_entry.id   AF-A0A363MSU5-F1
#
_cell.length_a   1.000
_cell.length_b   1.000
_cell.length_c   1.000
_cell.angle_alpha   90.00
_cell.angle_beta   90.00
_cell.angle_gamma   90.00
#
_symmetry.space_group_name_H-M   'P 1'
#
loop_
_entity.id
_entity.type
_entity.pdbx_description
1 polymer ?
#
loop_
_entity_poly.entity_id
_entity_poly.type
_entity_poly.pdbx_seq_one_letter_code
_entity_poly.pdbx_strand_id
1 'polypeptide(L)'
;MNKAVNEIRLFLFTCSGEDNYILKRCNKRIQTRFALLGFFVLLIFIGCFFSATFFIISLFNGAHFFGISIGLIWGAVVVNMYLLLLHTISPAIIPLSSKRKKSKNSNNNVEINPIQNSFVNLSMILRIGFMTLLAVIIAQPLNVYLLSYSIQNDIEKHKISERIKLYTLTNNQLIKEELINQKEFNNKAISQLNYKETNSLQNQIGIINSKIKTEKDA
;
A
#
# COMPACT_ATOMS: atom_id res chain seq x y z
N MET A 1 -1.07 23.69 41.26
CA MET A 1 -1.13 23.35 39.82
C MET A 1 0.29 23.10 39.36
N ASN A 2 0.61 21.85 39.00
CA ASN A 2 1.99 21.40 38.76
C ASN A 2 2.64 22.18 37.61
N LYS A 3 3.86 22.67 37.86
CA LYS A 3 4.65 23.51 36.94
C LYS A 3 4.77 22.85 35.54
N ALA A 4 4.96 21.54 35.50
CA ALA A 4 5.01 20.73 34.29
C ALA A 4 3.73 20.79 33.44
N VAL A 5 2.55 20.83 34.06
CA VAL A 5 1.26 20.90 33.32
C VAL A 5 1.13 22.25 32.62
N ASN A 6 1.61 23.33 33.23
CA ASN A 6 1.59 24.65 32.62
C ASN A 6 2.60 24.77 31.47
N GLU A 7 3.78 24.16 31.58
CA GLU A 7 4.78 24.13 30.51
C GLU A 7 4.32 23.30 29.31
N ILE A 8 3.74 22.12 29.55
CA ILE A 8 3.12 21.30 28.49
C ILE A 8 2.00 22.09 27.82
N ARG A 9 1.17 22.80 28.59
CA ARG A 9 0.14 23.68 28.02
C ARG A 9 0.73 24.76 27.12
N LEU A 10 1.81 25.40 27.55
CA LEU A 10 2.50 26.45 26.80
C LEU A 10 3.12 25.91 25.49
N PHE A 11 3.67 24.70 25.53
CA PHE A 11 4.19 24.01 24.36
C PHE A 11 3.06 23.64 23.39
N LEU A 12 1.95 23.09 23.89
CA LEU A 12 0.76 22.79 23.08
C LEU A 12 0.15 24.07 22.46
N PHE A 13 0.20 25.21 23.15
CA PHE A 13 -0.21 26.51 22.58
C PHE A 13 0.71 26.98 21.46
N THR A 14 2.02 26.82 21.66
CA THR A 14 3.03 27.15 20.64
C THR A 14 2.89 26.24 19.41
N CYS A 15 2.62 24.94 19.60
CA CYS A 15 2.31 24.00 18.51
C CYS A 15 0.97 24.30 17.80
N SER A 16 0.03 24.98 18.44
CA SER A 16 -1.23 25.40 17.82
C SER A 16 -1.08 26.68 16.97
N GLY A 17 0.08 27.34 16.97
CA GLY A 17 0.35 28.54 16.18
C GLY A 17 -0.35 29.82 16.69
N GLU A 18 -0.90 29.80 17.90
CA GLU A 18 -1.64 30.93 18.49
C GLU A 18 -0.77 31.73 19.47
N ASP A 19 -0.99 33.04 19.57
CA ASP A 19 -0.21 33.92 20.44
C ASP A 19 -0.48 33.61 21.93
N ASN A 20 0.58 33.18 22.62
CA ASN A 20 0.63 32.88 24.05
C ASN A 20 0.11 34.04 24.93
N TYR A 21 0.27 35.30 24.49
CA TYR A 21 -0.19 36.47 25.22
C TYR A 21 -1.70 36.67 25.18
N ILE A 22 -2.34 36.37 24.05
CA ILE A 22 -3.79 36.52 23.86
C ILE A 22 -4.53 35.44 24.65
N LEU A 23 -4.01 34.22 24.65
CA LEU A 23 -4.68 33.08 25.27
C LEU A 23 -4.62 33.08 26.80
N LYS A 24 -3.57 33.66 27.41
CA LYS A 24 -3.44 33.82 28.87
C LYS A 24 -4.52 34.76 29.45
N ARG A 25 -5.11 35.61 28.60
CA ARG A 25 -6.17 36.57 28.94
C ARG A 25 -7.59 35.99 28.75
N CYS A 26 -7.71 34.79 28.19
CA CYS A 26 -8.98 34.13 27.87
C CYS A 26 -9.49 33.19 28.97
N ASN A 27 -10.78 32.84 28.86
CA ASN A 27 -11.46 31.91 29.77
C ASN A 27 -10.80 30.51 29.74
N LYS A 28 -10.67 29.87 30.91
CA LYS A 28 -10.08 28.53 31.09
C LYS A 28 -10.66 27.48 30.14
N ARG A 29 -11.97 27.57 29.81
CA ARG A 29 -12.69 26.67 28.88
C ARG A 29 -12.21 26.76 27.43
N ILE A 30 -11.84 27.95 26.99
CA ILE A 30 -11.33 28.20 25.62
C ILE A 30 -9.89 27.71 25.54
N GLN A 31 -9.10 28.03 26.57
CA GLN A 31 -7.72 27.59 26.73
C GLN A 31 -7.58 26.05 26.74
N THR A 32 -8.54 25.30 27.29
CA THR A 32 -8.51 23.82 27.21
C THR A 32 -8.79 23.28 25.81
N ARG A 33 -9.67 23.93 25.03
CA ARG A 33 -9.98 23.50 23.65
C ARG A 33 -8.79 23.72 22.72
N PHE A 34 -8.11 24.85 22.84
CA PHE A 34 -6.89 25.13 22.08
C PHE A 34 -5.72 24.22 22.48
N ALA A 35 -5.57 23.89 23.77
CA ALA A 35 -4.58 22.90 24.20
C ALA A 35 -4.86 21.51 23.57
N LEU A 36 -6.13 21.08 23.56
CA LEU A 36 -6.55 19.80 23.00
C LEU A 36 -6.33 19.74 21.47
N LEU A 37 -6.51 20.87 20.79
CA LEU A 37 -6.21 21.02 19.37
C LEU A 37 -4.71 20.87 19.07
N GLY A 38 -3.86 21.58 19.82
CA GLY A 38 -2.40 21.46 19.72
C GLY A 38 -1.90 20.05 20.07
N PHE A 39 -2.58 19.35 20.99
CA PHE A 39 -2.31 17.95 21.29
C PHE A 39 -2.57 17.04 20.08
N PHE A 40 -3.68 17.21 19.37
CA PHE A 40 -3.97 16.45 18.15
C PHE A 40 -2.95 16.72 17.04
N VAL A 41 -2.52 17.97 16.86
CA VAL A 41 -1.46 18.33 15.89
C VAL A 41 -0.18 17.55 16.19
N LEU A 42 0.22 17.50 17.46
CA LEU A 42 1.43 16.81 17.90
C LEU A 42 1.33 15.29 17.69
N LEU A 43 0.15 14.70 17.92
CA LEU A 43 -0.09 13.28 17.66
C LEU A 43 0.04 12.95 16.17
N ILE A 44 -0.53 13.79 15.31
CA ILE A 44 -0.39 13.66 13.84
C ILE A 44 1.06 13.82 13.40
N PHE A 45 1.79 14.79 13.96
CA PHE A 45 3.22 15.00 13.69
C PHE A 45 4.04 13.74 14.01
N ILE A 46 3.84 13.18 15.20
CA ILE A 46 4.55 11.97 15.64
C ILE A 46 4.21 10.78 14.75
N GLY A 47 2.93 10.57 14.44
CA GLY A 47 2.50 9.50 13.55
C GLY A 47 3.12 9.64 12.15
N CYS A 48 3.11 10.84 11.59
CA CYS A 48 3.67 11.12 10.27
C CYS A 48 5.20 10.98 10.26
N PHE A 49 5.89 11.47 11.30
CA PHE A 49 7.32 11.34 11.47
C PHE A 49 7.76 9.88 11.49
N PHE A 50 7.17 9.06 12.38
CA PHE A 50 7.50 7.65 12.47
C PHE A 50 7.23 6.93 11.16
N SER A 51 6.09 7.22 10.53
CA SER A 51 5.71 6.52 9.30
C SER A 51 6.60 6.88 8.12
N ALA A 52 6.96 8.15 7.95
CA ALA A 52 7.86 8.60 6.89
C ALA A 52 9.29 8.10 7.11
N THR A 53 9.78 8.14 8.34
CA THR A 53 11.11 7.63 8.68
C THR A 53 11.22 6.13 8.41
N PHE A 54 10.22 5.33 8.81
CA PHE A 54 10.22 3.89 8.53
C PHE A 54 10.20 3.58 7.04
N PHE A 55 9.36 4.28 6.28
CA PHE A 55 9.27 4.12 4.83
C PHE A 55 10.61 4.39 4.14
N ILE A 56 11.29 5.47 4.51
CA ILE A 56 12.57 5.84 3.90
C ILE A 56 13.69 4.87 4.32
N ILE A 57 13.71 4.43 5.58
CA ILE A 57 14.68 3.41 6.03
C ILE A 57 14.50 2.11 5.23
N SER A 58 13.26 1.71 4.99
CA SER A 58 12.93 0.53 4.17
C SER A 58 13.30 0.70 2.70
N LEU A 59 13.23 1.92 2.15
CA LEU A 59 13.52 2.19 0.74
C LEU A 59 15.03 2.26 0.47
N PHE A 60 15.81 2.83 1.38
CA PHE A 60 17.25 3.08 1.22
C PHE A 60 18.15 2.05 1.91
N ASN A 61 17.68 0.83 2.15
CA ASN A 61 18.49 -0.28 2.71
C ASN A 61 19.34 0.11 3.93
N GLY A 62 18.76 0.81 4.92
CA GLY A 62 19.42 1.07 6.20
C GLY A 62 20.17 2.40 6.34
N ALA A 63 19.98 3.38 5.44
CA ALA A 63 20.46 4.75 5.65
C ALA A 63 19.66 5.49 6.75
N HIS A 64 19.89 5.12 8.02
CA HIS A 64 19.13 5.60 9.18
C HIS A 64 19.12 7.12 9.35
N PHE A 65 20.26 7.79 9.15
CA PHE A 65 20.39 9.24 9.32
C PHE A 65 19.58 10.03 8.28
N PHE A 66 19.50 9.52 7.04
CA PHE A 66 18.74 10.16 5.97
C PHE A 66 17.23 10.04 6.23
N GLY A 67 16.78 8.87 6.71
CA GLY A 67 15.38 8.61 7.08
C GLY A 67 14.83 9.51 8.18
N ILE A 68 15.65 9.84 9.17
CA ILE A 68 15.25 10.74 10.28
C ILE A 68 15.09 12.17 9.77
N SER A 69 16.07 12.68 9.02
CA SER A 69 16.04 14.06 8.49
C SER A 69 14.86 14.29 7.55
N ILE A 70 14.63 13.36 6.62
CA ILE A 70 13.51 13.49 5.69
C ILE A 70 12.16 13.29 6.37
N GLY A 71 12.07 12.40 7.37
CA GLY A 71 10.86 12.19 8.16
C GLY A 71 10.50 13.44 8.96
N LEU A 72 11.50 14.15 9.50
CA LEU A 72 11.32 15.41 10.21
C LEU A 72 10.83 16.53 9.29
N ILE A 73 11.46 16.69 8.11
CA ILE A 73 11.03 17.66 7.10
C ILE A 73 9.60 17.34 6.63
N TRP A 74 9.31 16.08 6.35
CA TRP A 74 7.99 15.64 5.90
C TRP A 74 6.91 15.88 6.96
N GLY A 75 7.17 15.48 8.21
CA GLY A 75 6.28 15.75 9.33
C GLY A 75 6.03 17.25 9.52
N ALA A 76 7.06 18.08 9.37
CA ALA A 76 6.92 19.54 9.45
C ALA A 76 6.05 20.12 8.32
N VAL A 77 6.19 19.60 7.09
CA VAL A 77 5.31 19.97 5.96
C VAL A 77 3.86 19.62 6.25
N VAL A 78 3.59 18.42 6.75
CA VAL A 78 2.24 17.95 7.08
C VAL A 78 1.62 18.78 8.22
N VAL A 79 2.38 19.09 9.27
CA VAL A 79 1.92 19.96 10.35
C VAL A 79 1.65 21.38 9.87
N ASN A 80 2.51 21.94 9.03
CA ASN A 80 2.29 23.26 8.45
C ASN A 80 1.02 23.30 7.59
N MET A 81 0.79 22.25 6.80
CA MET A 81 -0.41 22.10 6.00
C MET A 81 -1.67 21.94 6.87
N TYR A 82 -1.57 21.19 7.98
CA TYR A 82 -2.63 21.09 8.98
C TYR A 82 -2.91 22.43 9.68
N LEU A 83 -1.89 23.18 10.09
CA LEU A 83 -2.05 24.50 10.70
C LEU A 83 -2.71 25.49 9.73
N LEU A 84 -2.33 25.45 8.45
CA LEU A 84 -2.96 26.26 7.41
C LEU A 84 -4.45 25.89 7.25
N LEU A 85 -4.81 24.61 7.29
CA LEU A 85 -6.20 24.18 7.30
C LEU A 85 -6.93 24.66 8.54
N LEU A 86 -6.30 24.51 9.70
CA LEU A 86 -6.88 24.91 10.95
C LEU A 86 -7.11 26.42 10.99
N HIS A 87 -6.19 27.24 10.50
CA HIS A 87 -6.36 28.70 10.41
C HIS A 87 -7.39 29.13 9.38
N THR A 88 -7.62 28.34 8.33
CA THR A 88 -8.70 28.62 7.36
C THR A 88 -10.08 28.15 7.85
N ILE A 89 -10.12 27.16 8.74
CA ILE A 89 -11.36 26.65 9.37
C ILE A 89 -11.70 27.41 10.66
N SER A 90 -10.70 27.79 11.47
CA SER A 90 -10.81 28.52 12.74
C SER A 90 -11.70 29.78 12.68
N PRO A 91 -11.62 30.66 11.66
CA PRO A 91 -12.53 31.82 11.57
C PRO A 91 -14.01 31.45 11.38
N ALA A 92 -14.32 30.21 10.97
CA ALA A 92 -15.70 29.72 10.90
C ALA A 92 -16.19 29.10 12.24
N ILE A 93 -15.29 28.60 13.09
CA ILE A 93 -15.60 27.99 14.40
C ILE A 93 -15.51 28.96 15.57
N ILE A 94 -14.78 30.08 15.40
CA ILE A 94 -14.87 31.21 16.33
C ILE A 94 -16.11 31.98 15.90
N PRO A 95 -17.27 31.89 16.60
CA PRO A 95 -18.26 32.92 16.47
C PRO A 95 -17.54 34.21 16.86
N LEU A 96 -17.21 35.03 15.87
CA LEU A 96 -16.95 36.44 16.10
C LEU A 96 -18.06 36.88 17.02
N SER A 97 -17.70 37.18 18.26
CA SER A 97 -18.57 37.69 19.31
C SER A 97 -19.41 38.80 18.70
N SER A 98 -20.59 38.43 18.22
CA SER A 98 -21.50 39.32 17.54
C SER A 98 -21.95 40.31 18.60
N LYS A 99 -21.50 41.56 18.40
CA LYS A 99 -22.14 42.80 18.83
C LYS A 99 -22.54 42.88 20.31
N ARG A 100 -21.68 43.56 21.07
CA ARG A 100 -22.17 44.44 22.13
C ARG A 100 -22.97 45.60 21.49
N LYS A 101 -24.21 45.77 21.95
CA LYS A 101 -25.12 46.95 21.92
C LYS A 101 -25.93 47.28 20.65
N LYS A 102 -27.27 47.18 20.78
CA LYS A 102 -28.26 48.29 20.75
C LYS A 102 -29.66 47.67 20.89
N SER A 103 -30.41 47.97 21.95
CA SER A 103 -31.34 49.11 22.07
C SER A 103 -32.78 48.65 21.85
N LYS A 104 -33.56 48.80 22.91
CA LYS A 104 -35.01 48.97 22.96
C LYS A 104 -35.51 49.76 21.73
N ASN A 105 -36.15 49.12 20.77
CA ASN A 105 -37.49 49.50 20.29
C ASN A 105 -38.03 48.52 19.24
N SER A 106 -39.32 48.26 19.41
CA SER A 106 -40.20 47.46 18.59
C SER A 106 -40.33 47.99 17.15
N ASN A 107 -40.80 47.09 16.28
CA ASN A 107 -41.36 47.30 14.94
C ASN A 107 -40.37 47.34 13.79
N ASN A 108 -40.17 46.18 13.15
CA ASN A 108 -40.88 45.86 11.91
C ASN A 108 -40.47 44.48 11.39
N ASN A 109 -41.49 43.70 11.04
CA ASN A 109 -41.43 42.37 10.46
C ASN A 109 -40.66 42.37 9.15
N VAL A 110 -39.56 41.62 9.06
CA VAL A 110 -39.17 40.89 7.85
C VAL A 110 -38.44 39.63 8.30
N GLU A 111 -39.21 38.57 8.51
CA GLU A 111 -38.75 37.21 8.56
C GLU A 111 -38.52 36.76 7.11
N ILE A 112 -37.26 36.71 6.66
CA ILE A 112 -36.89 35.98 5.45
C ILE A 112 -35.76 35.03 5.83
N ASN A 113 -36.17 33.76 5.94
CA ASN A 113 -35.36 32.57 6.08
C ASN A 113 -34.02 32.66 5.31
N PRO A 114 -32.85 32.42 5.93
CA PRO A 114 -31.67 32.06 5.16
C PRO A 114 -31.74 30.56 4.84
N ILE A 115 -32.81 30.12 4.17
CA ILE A 115 -32.79 28.85 3.42
C ILE A 115 -32.23 29.21 2.06
N GLN A 116 -30.94 29.55 2.03
CA GLN A 116 -30.17 29.45 0.81
C GLN A 116 -29.35 28.18 0.97
N ASN A 117 -29.84 27.11 0.35
CA ASN A 117 -29.05 25.96 -0.03
C ASN A 117 -27.86 26.49 -0.86
N SER A 118 -26.81 26.92 -0.16
CA SER A 118 -25.51 27.23 -0.73
C SER A 118 -24.95 25.88 -1.11
N PHE A 119 -25.28 25.45 -2.33
CA PHE A 119 -24.65 24.33 -3.01
C PHE A 119 -23.15 24.57 -2.98
N VAL A 120 -22.54 24.01 -1.95
CA VAL A 120 -21.12 23.82 -1.72
C VAL A 120 -20.25 24.97 -2.26
N ASN A 121 -20.12 26.05 -1.49
CA ASN A 121 -19.12 27.08 -1.77
C ASN A 121 -17.78 26.41 -2.12
N LEU A 122 -17.10 26.84 -3.18
CA LEU A 122 -15.80 26.32 -3.62
C LEU A 122 -14.80 26.22 -2.44
N SER A 123 -14.90 27.15 -1.49
CA SER A 123 -14.15 27.15 -0.24
C SER A 123 -14.42 25.93 0.66
N MET A 124 -15.67 25.45 0.76
CA MET A 124 -16.03 24.21 1.47
C MET A 124 -15.48 22.96 0.77
N ILE A 125 -15.52 22.89 -0.57
CA ILE A 125 -14.92 21.78 -1.33
C ILE A 125 -13.40 21.74 -1.16
N LEU A 126 -12.72 22.88 -1.27
CA LEU A 126 -11.28 22.92 -1.05
C LEU A 126 -10.91 22.47 0.37
N ARG A 127 -11.70 22.86 1.38
CA ARG A 127 -11.51 22.40 2.77
C ARG A 127 -11.71 20.89 2.90
N ILE A 128 -12.79 20.33 2.34
CA ILE A 128 -13.04 18.89 2.39
C ILE A 128 -11.95 18.11 1.61
N GLY A 129 -11.50 18.65 0.49
CA GLY A 129 -10.45 18.09 -0.35
C GLY A 129 -9.13 18.04 0.40
N PHE A 130 -8.75 19.12 1.07
CA PHE A 130 -7.55 19.14 1.90
C PHE A 130 -7.66 18.23 3.14
N MET A 131 -8.83 18.15 3.78
CA MET A 131 -9.05 17.22 4.90
C MET A 131 -8.93 15.76 4.44
N THR A 132 -9.44 15.45 3.25
CA THR A 132 -9.35 14.12 2.63
C THR A 132 -7.92 13.80 2.21
N LEU A 133 -7.21 14.76 1.61
CA LEU A 133 -5.81 14.62 1.21
C LEU A 133 -4.93 14.36 2.44
N LEU A 134 -5.16 15.08 3.54
CA LEU A 134 -4.44 14.85 4.79
C LEU A 134 -4.77 13.48 5.40
N ALA A 135 -6.04 13.07 5.35
CA ALA A 135 -6.45 11.73 5.77
C ALA A 135 -5.76 10.63 4.94
N VAL A 136 -5.64 10.80 3.62
CA VAL A 136 -4.93 9.86 2.73
C VAL A 136 -3.43 9.84 3.03
N ILE A 137 -2.80 11.00 3.23
CA ILE A 137 -1.37 11.11 3.58
C ILE A 137 -1.06 10.39 4.90
N ILE A 138 -1.97 10.40 5.87
CA ILE A 138 -1.81 9.67 7.13
C ILE A 138 -2.14 8.18 6.95
N ALA A 139 -3.21 7.86 6.21
CA ALA A 139 -3.71 6.50 6.07
C ALA A 139 -2.81 5.61 5.22
N GLN A 140 -2.22 6.12 4.13
CA GLN A 140 -1.40 5.30 3.21
C GLN A 140 -0.17 4.70 3.89
N PRO A 141 0.68 5.47 4.59
CA PRO A 141 1.85 4.93 5.26
C PRO A 141 1.50 4.01 6.43
N LEU A 142 0.43 4.34 7.17
CA LEU A 142 -0.11 3.50 8.25
C LEU A 142 -0.64 2.16 7.72
N ASN A 143 -1.34 2.18 6.58
CA ASN A 143 -1.85 0.98 5.93
C ASN A 143 -0.71 0.10 5.44
N VAL A 144 0.31 0.65 4.80
CA VAL A 144 1.48 -0.14 4.36
C VAL A 144 2.16 -0.79 5.57
N TYR A 145 2.30 -0.08 6.69
CA TYR A 145 2.88 -0.65 7.91
C TYR A 145 2.03 -1.80 8.47
N LEU A 146 0.72 -1.58 8.67
CA LEU A 146 -0.18 -2.58 9.24
C LEU A 146 -0.37 -3.79 8.32
N LEU A 147 -0.50 -3.53 7.01
CA LEU A 147 -0.80 -4.55 6.01
C LEU A 147 0.46 -5.27 5.51
N SER A 148 1.66 -4.74 5.74
CA SER A 148 2.93 -5.40 5.35
C SER A 148 3.02 -6.84 5.86
N TYR A 149 2.57 -7.10 7.08
CA TYR A 149 2.55 -8.44 7.67
C TYR A 149 1.62 -9.40 6.92
N SER A 150 0.41 -8.94 6.55
CA SER A 150 -0.53 -9.73 5.76
C SER A 150 -0.04 -9.94 4.33
N ILE A 151 0.50 -8.88 3.72
CA ILE A 151 1.03 -8.88 2.35
C ILE A 151 2.22 -9.85 2.24
N GLN A 152 3.10 -9.90 3.25
CA GLN A 152 4.24 -10.82 3.26
C GLN A 152 3.79 -12.29 3.15
N ASN A 153 2.80 -12.68 3.95
CA ASN A 153 2.25 -14.03 3.94
C ASN A 153 1.57 -14.36 2.60
N ASP A 154 0.83 -13.41 2.03
CA ASP A 154 0.17 -13.59 0.74
C ASP A 154 1.19 -13.68 -0.41
N ILE A 155 2.26 -12.88 -0.38
CA ILE A 155 3.36 -12.94 -1.36
C ILE A 155 4.09 -14.28 -1.27
N GLU A 156 4.41 -14.77 -0.07
CA GLU A 156 5.08 -16.06 0.10
C GLU A 156 4.21 -17.20 -0.40
N LYS A 157 2.91 -17.19 -0.07
CA LYS A 157 1.95 -18.17 -0.56
C LYS A 157 1.84 -18.14 -2.08
N HIS A 158 1.78 -16.95 -2.69
CA HIS A 158 1.71 -16.80 -4.13
C HIS A 158 3.00 -17.31 -4.81
N LYS A 159 4.17 -17.01 -4.25
CA LYS A 159 5.46 -17.49 -4.75
C LYS A 159 5.58 -19.01 -4.70
N ILE A 160 5.09 -19.64 -3.63
CA ILE A 160 5.06 -21.11 -3.51
C ILE A 160 4.12 -21.72 -4.56
N SER A 161 2.91 -21.16 -4.70
CA SER A 161 1.92 -21.61 -5.69
C SER A 161 2.48 -21.55 -7.12
N GLU A 162 3.14 -20.44 -7.47
CA GLU A 162 3.73 -20.25 -8.79
C GLU A 162 4.90 -21.20 -9.04
N ARG A 163 5.75 -21.44 -8.02
CA ARG A 163 6.81 -22.47 -8.10
C ARG A 163 6.23 -23.87 -8.33
N ILE A 164 5.20 -24.25 -7.59
CA ILE A 164 4.54 -25.56 -7.77
C ILE A 164 4.00 -25.66 -9.20
N LYS A 165 3.34 -24.62 -9.71
CA LYS A 165 2.84 -24.60 -11.08
C LYS A 165 3.95 -24.78 -12.11
N LEU A 166 5.07 -24.07 -11.95
CA LEU A 166 6.24 -24.25 -12.82
C LEU A 166 6.80 -25.68 -12.75
N TYR A 167 6.99 -26.24 -11.55
CA TYR A 167 7.46 -27.61 -11.38
C TYR A 167 6.51 -28.63 -12.02
N THR A 168 5.19 -28.48 -11.85
CA THR A 168 4.21 -29.39 -12.47
C THR A 168 4.23 -29.31 -14.00
N LEU A 169 4.38 -28.12 -14.57
CA LEU A 169 4.50 -27.93 -16.02
C LEU A 169 5.78 -28.57 -16.56
N THR A 170 6.93 -28.30 -15.93
CA THR A 170 8.21 -28.90 -16.32
C THR A 170 8.18 -30.43 -16.19
N ASN A 171 7.63 -30.95 -15.09
CA ASN A 171 7.55 -32.40 -14.88
C ASN A 171 6.63 -33.07 -15.92
N ASN A 172 5.51 -32.44 -16.27
CA ASN A 172 4.63 -32.93 -17.34
C ASN A 172 5.32 -32.90 -18.72
N GLN A 173 6.19 -31.92 -19.00
CA GLN A 173 6.98 -31.89 -20.23
C GLN A 173 8.01 -33.01 -20.25
N LEU A 174 8.76 -33.21 -19.16
CA LEU A 174 9.74 -34.29 -19.04
C LEU A 174 9.09 -35.67 -19.23
N ILE A 175 7.94 -35.91 -18.60
CA ILE A 175 7.20 -37.18 -18.77
C ILE A 175 6.79 -37.39 -20.23
N LYS A 176 6.34 -36.33 -20.93
CA LYS A 176 5.99 -36.42 -22.35
C LYS A 176 7.21 -36.74 -23.22
N GLU A 177 8.34 -36.11 -22.96
CA GLU A 177 9.59 -36.38 -23.68
C GLU A 177 10.08 -37.80 -23.42
N GLU A 178 10.00 -38.29 -22.18
CA GLU A 178 10.40 -39.64 -21.83
C GLU A 178 9.51 -40.70 -22.49
N LEU A 179 8.20 -40.47 -22.57
CA LEU A 179 7.29 -41.33 -23.34
C LEU A 179 7.60 -41.34 -24.84
N ILE A 180 7.99 -40.21 -25.41
CA ILE A 180 8.42 -40.12 -26.82
C ILE A 180 9.72 -40.92 -27.02
N ASN A 181 10.71 -40.72 -26.14
CA ASN A 181 11.99 -41.44 -26.19
C ASN A 181 11.81 -42.95 -26.05
N GLN A 182 10.93 -43.41 -25.15
CA GLN A 182 10.61 -44.84 -25.01
C GLN A 182 9.96 -45.40 -26.27
N LYS A 183 9.03 -44.68 -26.90
CA LYS A 183 8.44 -45.10 -28.17
C LYS A 183 9.48 -45.19 -29.28
N GLU A 184 10.36 -44.20 -29.37
CA GLU A 184 11.42 -44.18 -30.38
C GLU A 184 12.42 -45.33 -30.16
N PHE A 185 12.81 -45.58 -28.91
CA PHE A 185 13.66 -46.70 -28.55
C PHE A 185 13.03 -48.04 -28.91
N ASN A 186 11.74 -48.23 -28.59
CA ASN A 186 11.03 -49.48 -28.92
C ASN A 186 10.93 -49.69 -30.45
N ASN A 187 10.64 -48.62 -31.21
CA ASN A 187 10.62 -48.68 -32.68
C ASN A 187 12.01 -49.03 -33.26
N LYS A 188 13.09 -48.47 -32.71
CA LYS A 188 14.46 -48.81 -33.08
C LYS A 188 14.79 -50.27 -32.75
N ALA A 189 14.38 -50.78 -31.61
CA ALA A 189 14.58 -52.19 -31.24
C ALA A 189 13.83 -53.15 -32.18
N ILE A 190 12.56 -52.85 -32.51
CA ILE A 190 11.75 -53.66 -33.44
C ILE A 190 12.37 -53.69 -34.84
N SER A 191 12.82 -52.54 -35.35
CA SER A 191 13.44 -52.48 -36.69
C SER A 191 14.77 -53.25 -36.76
N GLN A 192 15.58 -53.23 -35.70
CA GLN A 192 16.82 -54.02 -35.63
C GLN A 192 16.55 -55.53 -35.52
N LEU A 193 15.53 -55.96 -34.77
CA LEU A 193 15.12 -57.36 -34.68
C LEU A 193 14.64 -57.90 -36.03
N ASN A 194 13.73 -57.18 -36.70
CA ASN A 194 13.23 -57.57 -38.02
C ASN A 194 14.34 -57.69 -39.07
N TYR A 195 15.35 -56.81 -39.04
CA TYR A 195 16.48 -56.86 -39.99
C TYR A 195 17.41 -58.07 -39.73
N LYS A 196 17.67 -58.42 -38.47
CA LYS A 196 18.50 -59.60 -38.14
C LYS A 196 17.79 -60.92 -38.48
N GLU A 197 16.50 -61.03 -38.18
CA GLU A 197 15.73 -62.23 -38.48
C GLU A 197 15.52 -62.44 -39.99
N THR A 198 15.25 -61.37 -40.75
CA THR A 198 15.12 -61.45 -42.21
C THR A 198 16.41 -61.87 -42.90
N ASN A 199 17.56 -61.34 -42.48
CA ASN A 199 18.86 -61.77 -43.03
C ASN A 199 19.20 -63.23 -42.67
N SER A 200 18.87 -63.67 -41.45
CA SER A 200 19.03 -65.07 -41.03
C SER A 200 18.18 -66.01 -41.87
N LEU A 201 16.90 -65.69 -42.05
CA LEU A 201 15.97 -66.47 -42.88
C LEU A 201 16.38 -66.47 -44.35
N GLN A 202 16.81 -65.35 -44.90
CA GLN A 202 17.26 -65.25 -46.29
C GLN A 202 18.52 -66.08 -46.54
N ASN A 203 19.46 -66.11 -45.58
CA ASN A 203 20.62 -66.99 -45.65
C ASN A 203 20.22 -68.48 -45.59
N GLN A 204 19.28 -68.84 -44.70
CA GLN A 204 18.79 -70.23 -44.63
C GLN A 204 18.06 -70.65 -45.90
N ILE A 205 17.22 -69.78 -46.47
CA ILE A 205 16.53 -70.01 -47.75
C ILE A 205 17.54 -70.14 -48.89
N GLY A 206 18.60 -69.32 -48.90
CA GLY A 206 19.70 -69.42 -49.87
C GLY A 206 20.41 -70.78 -49.81
N ILE A 207 20.70 -71.27 -48.59
CA ILE A 207 21.30 -72.60 -48.39
C ILE A 207 20.36 -73.71 -48.87
N ILE A 208 19.07 -73.63 -48.55
CA ILE A 208 18.06 -74.61 -49.00
C ILE A 208 17.96 -74.63 -50.52
N ASN A 209 17.87 -73.47 -51.17
CA ASN A 209 17.82 -73.38 -52.63
C ASN A 209 19.08 -73.92 -53.30
N SER A 210 20.25 -73.67 -52.70
CA SER A 210 21.51 -74.23 -53.21
C SER A 210 21.52 -75.77 -53.14
N LYS A 211 21.04 -76.36 -52.03
CA LYS A 211 20.90 -77.81 -51.88
C LYS A 211 19.92 -78.42 -52.88
N ILE A 212 18.75 -77.81 -53.05
CA ILE A 212 17.72 -78.28 -54.01
C ILE A 212 18.27 -78.28 -55.45
N LYS A 213 19.10 -77.29 -55.80
CA LYS A 213 19.72 -77.23 -57.12
C LYS A 213 20.75 -78.34 -57.32
N THR A 214 21.58 -78.60 -56.32
CA THR A 214 22.58 -79.70 -56.38
C THR A 214 21.93 -81.08 -56.46
N GLU A 215 20.77 -81.28 -55.83
CA GLU A 215 20.00 -82.54 -55.93
C GLU A 215 19.23 -82.70 -57.26
N LYS A 216 18.96 -81.61 -57.99
CA LYS A 216 18.33 -81.65 -59.32
C LYS A 216 19.31 -81.92 -60.46
N ASP A 217 20.58 -81.60 -60.25
CA ASP A 217 21.66 -81.73 -61.24
C ASP A 217 22.48 -83.04 -61.05
N ALA A 218 22.06 -83.92 -60.15
CA ALA A 218 22.62 -85.25 -59.88
C ALA A 218 21.63 -86.36 -60.29
#